data_AF-A0AAW1SDY8-F1
#
_entry.id   AF-A0AAW1SDY8-F1
#
_cell.length_a   1.000
_cell.length_b   1.000
_cell.length_c   1.000
_cell.angle_alpha   90.00
_cell.angle_beta   90.00
_cell.angle_gamma   90.00
#
_symmetry.space_group_name_H-M   'P 1'
#
loop_
_entity.id
_entity.type
_entity.pdbx_description
1 polymer ?
#
loop_
_entity_poly.entity_id
_entity_poly.type
_entity_poly.pdbx_seq_one_letter_code
_entity_poly.pdbx_strand_id
1 'polypeptide(L)'
;MQRISSAADGRSFAEILIDCFRNQYLGPGVPALAPSAPQTAYCKPQRHLREAALVPRDSALLFVDVQNYNCSLQGAINMASCQRVGEQAPGTEYWWRALEAAEARWKRLRAACKRAGIEVIYTVMQSLTADGRDRSLDYKISGFHVPPGSFDAQVLECVAPGEDDIVLPKTSSSVFISTNLDYLLRCLGKRQVVVVGALTDQCVEGAVRDACDLQYLVTLVTDACVTMSSERQEASLRAIGGYCRQRTTEQLLAELAPAAAAGS
;
A
#
# COMPACT_ATOMS: atom_id res chain seq x y z
N MET A 1 35.56 16.11 -11.37
CA MET A 1 34.50 16.91 -12.02
C MET A 1 35.16 17.83 -13.07
N GLN A 2 35.37 17.32 -14.28
CA GLN A 2 35.80 18.17 -15.40
C GLN A 2 34.55 18.76 -16.05
N ARG A 3 34.49 20.09 -16.09
CA ARG A 3 33.46 20.86 -16.81
C ARG A 3 33.60 20.54 -18.30
N ILE A 4 32.55 20.01 -18.92
CA ILE A 4 32.45 19.90 -20.38
C ILE A 4 32.24 21.33 -20.89
N SER A 5 33.30 21.90 -21.46
CA SER A 5 33.25 23.20 -22.13
C SER A 5 32.39 23.13 -23.39
N SER A 6 31.73 24.24 -23.68
CA SER A 6 30.87 24.56 -24.83
C SER A 6 31.05 23.72 -26.10
N ALA A 7 29.92 23.21 -26.59
CA ALA A 7 29.75 22.63 -27.91
C ALA A 7 30.15 23.61 -29.03
N ALA A 8 31.12 23.23 -29.84
CA ALA A 8 31.53 23.96 -31.04
C ALA A 8 30.97 23.35 -32.34
N ASP A 9 30.08 22.35 -32.26
CA ASP A 9 29.80 21.48 -33.41
C ASP A 9 28.31 21.18 -33.66
N GLY A 10 27.39 21.99 -33.10
CA GLY A 10 25.97 21.97 -33.44
C GLY A 10 25.16 20.69 -33.11
N ARG A 11 25.80 19.65 -32.56
CA ARG A 11 25.17 18.37 -32.22
C ARG A 11 24.38 18.45 -30.90
N SER A 12 23.25 17.77 -30.86
CA SER A 12 22.40 17.64 -29.68
C SER A 12 23.05 16.72 -28.63
N PHE A 13 22.66 16.90 -27.36
CA PHE A 13 23.19 16.10 -26.25
C PHE A 13 22.91 14.60 -26.41
N ALA A 14 21.79 14.24 -27.06
CA ALA A 14 21.43 12.87 -27.38
C ALA A 14 22.38 12.24 -28.40
N GLU A 15 22.80 13.00 -29.42
CA GLU A 15 23.74 12.53 -30.44
C GLU A 15 25.14 12.29 -29.83
N ILE A 16 25.57 13.15 -28.91
CA ILE A 16 26.84 13.00 -28.19
C ILE A 16 26.82 11.74 -27.31
N LEU A 17 25.70 11.47 -26.61
CA LEU A 17 25.55 10.30 -25.75
C LEU A 17 25.55 8.98 -26.54
N ILE A 18 24.89 8.94 -27.70
CA ILE A 18 24.84 7.76 -28.56
C ILE A 18 26.23 7.44 -29.12
N ASP A 19 27.00 8.45 -29.54
CA ASP A 19 28.37 8.28 -30.04
C ASP A 19 29.34 7.86 -28.93
N CYS A 20 29.23 8.44 -27.74
CA CYS A 20 30.00 8.01 -26.57
C CYS A 20 29.73 6.53 -26.24
N PHE A 21 28.47 6.10 -26.31
CA PHE A 21 28.10 4.70 -26.02
C PHE A 21 28.63 3.73 -27.09
N ARG A 22 28.58 4.12 -28.36
CA ARG A 22 29.14 3.33 -29.48
C ARG A 22 30.66 3.16 -29.38
N ASN A 23 31.39 4.26 -29.15
CA ASN A 23 32.84 4.23 -29.13
C ASN A 23 33.42 3.56 -27.88
N GLN A 24 32.69 3.58 -26.75
CA GLN A 24 33.21 3.03 -25.50
C GLN A 24 32.92 1.53 -25.32
N TYR A 25 31.86 0.98 -25.95
CA TYR A 25 31.41 -0.39 -25.67
C TYR A 25 31.34 -1.34 -26.87
N LEU A 26 31.28 -0.85 -28.12
CA LEU A 26 31.01 -1.72 -29.27
C LEU A 26 32.20 -1.94 -30.21
N GLY A 27 33.28 -1.14 -30.12
CA GLY A 27 34.47 -1.28 -30.96
C GLY A 27 34.22 -0.99 -32.46
N PRO A 28 35.27 -0.66 -33.24
CA PRO A 28 35.12 -0.38 -34.66
C PRO A 28 34.87 -1.68 -35.43
N GLY A 29 33.65 -1.88 -35.92
CA GLY A 29 33.31 -2.99 -36.82
C GLY A 29 32.00 -3.72 -36.58
N VAL A 30 31.19 -3.34 -35.56
CA VAL A 30 29.85 -3.91 -35.40
C VAL A 30 28.91 -3.28 -36.44
N PRO A 31 28.41 -4.05 -37.43
CA PRO A 31 27.47 -3.52 -38.41
C PRO A 31 26.20 -3.05 -37.70
N ALA A 32 25.62 -1.94 -38.19
CA ALA A 32 24.33 -1.47 -37.70
C ALA A 32 23.32 -2.62 -37.79
N LEU A 33 22.65 -2.95 -36.68
CA LEU A 33 21.57 -3.93 -36.68
C LEU A 33 20.57 -3.54 -37.78
N ALA A 34 20.45 -4.37 -38.81
CA ALA A 34 19.36 -4.27 -39.77
C ALA A 34 18.04 -4.36 -38.99
N PRO A 35 17.01 -3.55 -39.32
CA PRO A 35 15.72 -3.59 -38.62
C PRO A 35 15.03 -4.92 -38.93
N SER A 36 15.33 -5.94 -38.14
CA SER A 36 14.82 -7.30 -38.33
C SER A 36 14.33 -7.86 -36.98
N ALA A 37 13.22 -7.29 -36.54
CA ALA A 37 12.19 -7.99 -35.77
C ALA A 37 10.89 -7.20 -35.94
N PRO A 38 9.72 -7.85 -36.09
CA PRO A 38 8.47 -7.14 -35.84
C PRO A 38 8.60 -6.54 -34.44
N GLN A 39 8.38 -5.23 -34.31
CA GLN A 39 8.20 -4.59 -33.01
C GLN A 39 7.28 -5.50 -32.22
N THR A 40 7.81 -6.15 -31.17
CA THR A 40 7.03 -6.97 -30.25
C THR A 40 5.78 -6.16 -29.97
N ALA A 41 4.61 -6.67 -30.37
CA ALA A 41 3.35 -5.97 -30.21
C ALA A 41 3.22 -5.64 -28.73
N TYR A 42 3.60 -4.42 -28.37
CA TYR A 42 3.45 -3.93 -27.02
C TYR A 42 1.95 -3.94 -26.83
N CYS A 43 1.43 -4.92 -26.07
CA CYS A 43 0.01 -4.99 -25.79
C CYS A 43 -0.37 -3.62 -25.23
N LYS A 44 -1.31 -2.92 -25.89
CA LYS A 44 -1.74 -1.60 -25.44
C LYS A 44 -2.15 -1.76 -23.97
N PRO A 45 -1.60 -0.95 -23.04
CA PRO A 45 -1.89 -1.10 -21.62
C PRO A 45 -3.40 -1.09 -21.39
N GLN A 46 -3.96 -2.17 -20.85
CA GLN A 46 -5.39 -2.30 -20.54
C GLN A 46 -5.74 -1.52 -19.26
N ARG A 47 -5.46 -0.21 -19.25
CA ARG A 47 -5.64 0.66 -18.07
C ARG A 47 -7.08 0.64 -17.52
N HIS A 48 -8.07 0.38 -18.38
CA HIS A 48 -9.48 0.26 -18.00
C HIS A 48 -9.74 -0.89 -17.01
N LEU A 49 -8.96 -1.98 -17.05
CA LEU A 49 -9.12 -3.08 -16.10
C LEU A 49 -8.74 -2.68 -14.68
N ARG A 50 -7.80 -1.74 -14.51
CA ARG A 50 -7.45 -1.20 -13.19
C ARG A 50 -8.60 -0.45 -12.56
N GLU A 51 -9.42 0.22 -13.37
CA GLU A 51 -10.54 1.03 -12.91
C GLU A 51 -11.83 0.23 -12.71
N ALA A 52 -11.80 -1.10 -12.90
CA ALA A 52 -12.98 -1.95 -12.77
C ALA A 52 -13.63 -1.82 -11.38
N ALA A 53 -14.95 -1.84 -11.37
CA ALA A 53 -15.75 -1.81 -10.15
C ALA A 53 -15.57 -3.10 -9.34
N LEU A 54 -15.87 -3.02 -8.06
CA LEU A 54 -15.86 -4.15 -7.16
C LEU A 54 -16.99 -5.13 -7.49
N VAL A 55 -16.66 -6.41 -7.46
CA VAL A 55 -17.60 -7.52 -7.44
C VAL A 55 -17.62 -8.04 -6.00
N PRO A 56 -18.69 -7.79 -5.22
CA PRO A 56 -18.65 -7.99 -3.78
C PRO A 56 -18.21 -9.39 -3.34
N ARG A 57 -18.73 -10.44 -3.97
CA ARG A 57 -18.37 -11.84 -3.68
C ARG A 57 -16.89 -12.16 -3.90
N ASP A 58 -16.23 -11.47 -4.84
CA ASP A 58 -14.83 -11.70 -5.23
C ASP A 58 -13.87 -10.71 -4.54
N SER A 59 -14.41 -9.87 -3.64
CA SER A 59 -13.70 -8.75 -3.01
C SER A 59 -13.43 -9.00 -1.51
N ALA A 60 -12.31 -8.49 -1.03
CA ALA A 60 -11.99 -8.37 0.39
C ALA A 60 -11.57 -6.94 0.74
N LEU A 61 -12.03 -6.44 1.89
CA LEU A 61 -11.53 -5.24 2.56
C LEU A 61 -10.41 -5.65 3.53
N LEU A 62 -9.20 -5.17 3.24
CA LEU A 62 -8.01 -5.39 4.04
C LEU A 62 -7.70 -4.12 4.87
N PHE A 63 -7.87 -4.26 6.18
CA PHE A 63 -7.41 -3.30 7.16
C PHE A 63 -5.94 -3.57 7.52
N VAL A 64 -5.05 -2.65 7.17
CA VAL A 64 -3.63 -2.74 7.47
C VAL A 64 -3.30 -1.96 8.73
N ASP A 65 -2.98 -2.67 9.81
CA ASP A 65 -2.40 -2.14 11.04
C ASP A 65 -3.22 -0.99 11.67
N VAL A 66 -4.55 -1.09 11.63
CA VAL A 66 -5.48 -0.21 12.37
C VAL A 66 -5.60 -0.63 13.82
N GLN A 67 -4.47 -0.71 14.51
CA GLN A 67 -4.36 -1.28 15.86
C GLN A 67 -3.92 -0.22 16.88
N ASN A 68 -4.07 -0.54 18.16
CA ASN A 68 -3.73 0.37 19.24
C ASN A 68 -2.26 0.82 19.21
N TYR A 69 -1.33 -0.07 18.82
CA TYR A 69 0.10 0.22 18.77
C TYR A 69 0.45 1.57 18.15
N ASN A 70 -0.09 1.85 16.96
CA ASN A 70 0.17 3.06 16.17
C ASN A 70 -1.00 4.04 16.16
N CYS A 71 -2.23 3.59 16.41
CA CYS A 71 -3.42 4.45 16.30
C CYS A 71 -4.04 4.86 17.64
N SER A 72 -3.51 4.42 18.78
CA SER A 72 -3.97 4.88 20.10
C SER A 72 -2.98 5.86 20.72
N LEU A 73 -3.47 6.89 21.44
CA LEU A 73 -2.61 7.74 22.26
C LEU A 73 -1.79 6.92 23.27
N GLN A 74 -2.35 5.82 23.77
CA GLN A 74 -1.69 4.90 24.69
C GLN A 74 -0.79 3.87 23.98
N GLY A 75 -0.77 3.86 22.64
CA GLY A 75 0.04 2.94 21.84
C GLY A 75 1.53 3.13 22.06
N ALA A 76 2.28 2.04 22.18
CA ALA A 76 3.69 2.10 22.56
C ALA A 76 4.57 2.91 21.60
N ILE A 77 4.30 2.92 20.28
CA ILE A 77 5.08 3.74 19.34
C ILE A 77 4.85 5.24 19.58
N ASN A 78 3.64 5.62 19.98
CA ASN A 78 3.25 7.01 20.23
C ASN A 78 3.84 7.48 21.55
N MET A 79 3.78 6.65 22.60
CA MET A 79 4.45 6.93 23.87
C MET A 79 5.98 7.09 23.72
N ALA A 80 6.62 6.24 22.91
CA ALA A 80 8.05 6.35 22.61
C ALA A 80 8.42 7.53 21.70
N SER A 81 7.46 8.05 20.93
CA SER A 81 7.62 9.19 20.03
C SER A 81 7.42 10.52 20.75
N CYS A 82 6.48 10.59 21.70
CA CYS A 82 6.34 11.73 22.62
C CYS A 82 7.61 12.02 23.41
N GLN A 83 8.48 11.02 23.63
CA GLN A 83 9.79 11.19 24.29
C GLN A 83 10.88 11.71 23.34
N ARG A 84 10.66 11.65 22.02
CA ARG A 84 11.61 12.03 20.96
C ARG A 84 10.99 13.13 20.10
N VAL A 85 10.76 14.30 20.69
CA VAL A 85 10.15 15.43 19.98
C VAL A 85 11.07 15.90 18.84
N GLY A 86 10.60 15.68 17.61
CA GLY A 86 11.09 16.20 16.34
C GLY A 86 9.95 16.12 15.32
N GLU A 87 9.86 17.07 14.39
CA GLU A 87 8.69 17.44 13.56
C GLU A 87 7.99 16.33 12.73
N GLN A 88 8.42 15.06 12.77
CA GLN A 88 7.91 14.00 11.88
C GLN A 88 7.53 12.68 12.58
N ALA A 89 7.32 12.70 13.89
CA ALA A 89 6.92 11.52 14.66
C ALA A 89 5.39 11.40 14.82
N PRO A 90 4.85 10.17 15.03
CA PRO A 90 3.51 10.00 15.57
C PRO A 90 3.33 10.88 16.82
N GLY A 91 2.26 11.67 16.88
CA GLY A 91 2.04 12.63 17.97
C GLY A 91 1.89 14.09 17.55
N THR A 92 2.07 14.43 16.28
CA THR A 92 1.77 15.78 15.76
C THR A 92 0.27 16.04 15.65
N GLU A 93 -0.13 17.32 15.63
CA GLU A 93 -1.52 17.72 15.41
C GLU A 93 -2.07 17.19 14.08
N TYR A 94 -1.24 17.19 13.02
CA TYR A 94 -1.61 16.64 11.72
C TYR A 94 -1.96 15.15 11.83
N TRP A 95 -1.11 14.36 12.49
CA TRP A 95 -1.30 12.91 12.64
C TRP A 95 -2.64 12.60 13.31
N TRP A 96 -2.95 13.26 14.42
CA TRP A 96 -4.21 13.00 15.15
C TRP A 96 -5.44 13.45 14.37
N ARG A 97 -5.40 14.61 13.70
CA ARG A 97 -6.49 15.04 12.82
C ARG A 97 -6.71 14.09 11.65
N ALA A 98 -5.63 13.60 11.04
CA ALA A 98 -5.71 12.63 9.94
C ALA A 98 -6.28 11.30 10.41
N LEU A 99 -5.85 10.81 11.57
CA LEU A 99 -6.31 9.56 12.16
C LEU A 99 -7.79 9.63 12.58
N GLU A 100 -8.22 10.68 13.26
CA GLU A 100 -9.62 10.88 13.64
C GLU A 100 -10.53 10.86 12.41
N ALA A 101 -10.13 11.54 11.34
CA ALA A 101 -10.87 11.52 10.08
C ALA A 101 -10.88 10.13 9.43
N ALA A 102 -9.78 9.37 9.51
CA ALA A 102 -9.70 8.02 8.99
C ALA A 102 -10.54 7.02 9.79
N GLU A 103 -10.60 7.12 11.12
CA GLU A 103 -11.45 6.27 11.97
C GLU A 103 -12.93 6.37 11.58
N ALA A 104 -13.42 7.59 11.34
CA ALA A 104 -14.79 7.80 10.87
C ALA A 104 -15.06 7.11 9.52
N ARG A 105 -14.07 7.13 8.62
CA ARG A 105 -14.15 6.47 7.30
C ARG A 105 -14.07 4.96 7.42
N TRP A 106 -13.17 4.43 8.25
CA TRP A 106 -13.02 3.00 8.50
C TRP A 106 -14.32 2.37 9.01
N LYS A 107 -15.01 3.02 9.96
CA LYS A 107 -16.33 2.60 10.44
C LYS A 107 -17.34 2.45 9.30
N ARG A 108 -17.44 3.47 8.45
CA ARG A 108 -18.38 3.52 7.33
C ARG A 108 -18.05 2.46 6.27
N LEU A 109 -16.77 2.31 5.91
CA LEU A 109 -16.29 1.34 4.95
C LEU A 109 -16.52 -0.10 5.43
N ARG A 110 -16.17 -0.40 6.69
CA ARG A 110 -16.43 -1.72 7.29
C ARG A 110 -17.91 -2.07 7.23
N ALA A 111 -18.77 -1.15 7.67
CA ALA A 111 -20.21 -1.38 7.68
C ALA A 111 -20.77 -1.58 6.27
N ALA A 112 -20.34 -0.79 5.29
CA ALA A 112 -20.78 -0.92 3.90
C ALA A 112 -20.28 -2.22 3.25
N CYS A 113 -19.02 -2.58 3.45
CA CYS A 113 -18.44 -3.81 2.93
C CYS A 113 -19.16 -5.04 3.50
N LYS A 114 -19.39 -5.09 4.81
CA LYS A 114 -20.17 -6.18 5.43
C LYS A 114 -21.59 -6.28 4.85
N ARG A 115 -22.30 -5.15 4.70
CA ARG A 115 -23.64 -5.16 4.08
C ARG A 115 -23.64 -5.63 2.63
N ALA A 116 -22.56 -5.37 1.89
CA ALA A 116 -22.40 -5.82 0.51
C ALA A 116 -21.93 -7.29 0.40
N GLY A 117 -21.59 -7.96 1.50
CA GLY A 117 -21.02 -9.31 1.49
C GLY A 117 -19.55 -9.35 1.06
N ILE A 118 -18.83 -8.24 1.22
CA ILE A 118 -17.37 -8.16 1.04
C ILE A 118 -16.69 -8.67 2.31
N GLU A 119 -15.70 -9.54 2.12
CA GLU A 119 -14.90 -10.14 3.19
C GLU A 119 -14.13 -9.06 3.97
N VAL A 120 -14.04 -9.15 5.29
CA VAL A 120 -13.28 -8.16 6.10
C VAL A 120 -12.12 -8.87 6.80
N ILE A 121 -10.90 -8.44 6.47
CA ILE A 121 -9.66 -9.04 6.96
C ILE A 121 -8.80 -7.94 7.59
N TYR A 122 -8.14 -8.26 8.69
CA TYR A 122 -7.25 -7.36 9.41
C TYR A 122 -5.83 -7.93 9.43
N THR A 123 -4.85 -7.05 9.37
CA THR A 123 -3.48 -7.37 9.80
C THR A 123 -3.11 -6.53 11.00
N VAL A 124 -2.36 -7.13 11.91
CA VAL A 124 -1.84 -6.45 13.10
C VAL A 124 -0.36 -6.76 13.25
N MET A 125 0.40 -5.82 13.78
CA MET A 125 1.79 -6.04 14.14
C MET A 125 1.78 -6.84 15.44
N GLN A 126 2.18 -8.10 15.39
CA GLN A 126 2.22 -8.92 16.59
C GLN A 126 3.27 -10.01 16.40
N SER A 127 4.15 -10.14 17.38
CA SER A 127 5.09 -11.27 17.42
C SER A 127 4.35 -12.54 17.78
N LEU A 128 4.78 -13.66 17.21
CA LEU A 128 4.29 -14.99 17.57
C LEU A 128 4.87 -15.46 18.91
N THR A 129 6.02 -14.90 19.30
CA THR A 129 6.73 -15.27 20.53
C THR A 129 6.82 -14.08 21.48
N ALA A 130 6.82 -14.35 22.79
CA ALA A 130 6.89 -13.31 23.81
C ALA A 130 8.21 -12.53 23.80
N ASP A 131 9.30 -13.13 23.29
CA ASP A 131 10.60 -12.48 23.12
C ASP A 131 10.78 -11.83 21.73
N GLY A 132 9.78 -12.00 20.84
CA GLY A 132 9.78 -11.43 19.49
C GLY A 132 10.92 -11.95 18.62
N ARG A 133 11.41 -13.18 18.84
CA ARG A 133 12.52 -13.74 18.04
C ARG A 133 12.14 -14.01 16.58
N ASP A 134 10.86 -14.16 16.32
CA ASP A 134 10.23 -14.41 15.01
C ASP A 134 10.12 -13.14 14.13
N ARG A 135 10.41 -11.96 14.70
CA ARG A 135 10.42 -10.69 13.95
C ARG A 135 11.46 -10.68 12.85
N SER A 136 11.14 -9.97 11.77
CA SER A 136 12.08 -9.65 10.71
C SER A 136 13.32 -8.92 11.26
N LEU A 137 14.42 -8.97 10.51
CA LEU A 137 15.64 -8.24 10.88
C LEU A 137 15.37 -6.74 11.02
N ASP A 138 14.60 -6.16 10.10
CA ASP A 138 14.21 -4.75 10.15
C ASP A 138 13.44 -4.40 11.43
N TYR A 139 12.44 -5.20 11.82
CA TYR A 139 11.69 -4.97 13.06
C TYR A 139 12.57 -5.10 14.30
N LYS A 140 13.57 -5.99 14.28
CA LYS A 140 14.56 -6.10 15.36
C LYS A 140 15.44 -4.85 15.45
N ILE A 141 15.93 -4.35 14.32
CA ILE A 141 16.78 -3.14 14.26
C ILE A 141 15.98 -1.89 14.64
N SER A 142 14.76 -1.76 14.13
CA SER A 142 13.87 -0.63 14.40
C SER A 142 13.21 -0.68 15.78
N GLY A 143 13.38 -1.77 16.53
CA GLY A 143 12.84 -1.92 17.87
C GLY A 143 11.33 -2.18 17.93
N PHE A 144 10.70 -2.52 16.80
CA PHE A 144 9.26 -2.82 16.76
C PHE A 144 9.00 -4.17 17.40
N HIS A 145 8.47 -4.19 18.62
CA HIS A 145 8.03 -5.38 19.32
C HIS A 145 6.64 -5.18 19.90
N VAL A 146 5.69 -5.94 19.40
CA VAL A 146 4.33 -6.02 19.95
C VAL A 146 4.11 -7.45 20.45
N PRO A 147 4.05 -7.68 21.77
CA PRO A 147 3.87 -9.01 22.33
C PRO A 147 2.49 -9.61 21.99
N PRO A 148 2.38 -10.96 21.88
CA PRO A 148 1.10 -11.62 21.66
C PRO A 148 0.08 -11.29 22.75
N GLY A 149 -1.15 -10.94 22.34
CA GLY A 149 -2.26 -10.65 23.26
C GLY A 149 -2.14 -9.33 24.04
N SER A 150 -1.14 -8.50 23.72
CA SER A 150 -0.99 -7.18 24.32
C SER A 150 -2.08 -6.20 23.85
N PHE A 151 -2.27 -5.12 24.61
CA PHE A 151 -3.13 -4.00 24.20
C PHE A 151 -2.75 -3.47 22.82
N ASP A 152 -1.46 -3.32 22.55
CA ASP A 152 -0.91 -2.81 21.29
C ASP A 152 -1.30 -3.68 20.08
N ALA A 153 -1.43 -5.00 20.26
CA ALA A 153 -1.79 -5.93 19.20
C ALA A 153 -3.28 -5.90 18.83
N GLN A 154 -4.12 -5.25 19.65
CA GLN A 154 -5.55 -5.22 19.43
C GLN A 154 -5.91 -4.19 18.36
N VAL A 155 -6.77 -4.59 17.42
CA VAL A 155 -7.43 -3.67 16.49
C VAL A 155 -8.18 -2.59 17.28
N LEU A 156 -8.21 -1.36 16.76
CA LEU A 156 -8.95 -0.27 17.38
C LEU A 156 -10.41 -0.66 17.65
N GLU A 157 -10.90 -0.32 18.84
CA GLU A 157 -12.29 -0.56 19.28
C GLU A 157 -13.32 -0.06 18.26
N CYS A 158 -12.99 1.07 17.63
CA CYS A 158 -13.86 1.76 16.69
C CYS A 158 -14.18 0.94 15.42
N VAL A 159 -13.32 -0.05 15.09
CA VAL A 159 -13.50 -1.02 14.01
C VAL A 159 -13.17 -2.45 14.46
N ALA A 160 -13.48 -2.77 15.72
CA ALA A 160 -13.21 -4.07 16.30
C ALA A 160 -13.69 -5.23 15.41
N PRO A 161 -12.86 -6.27 15.20
CA PRO A 161 -13.25 -7.48 14.49
C PRO A 161 -14.48 -8.12 15.14
N GLY A 162 -15.40 -8.62 14.32
CA GLY A 162 -16.46 -9.51 14.77
C GLY A 162 -15.95 -10.93 15.00
N GLU A 163 -16.81 -11.81 15.48
CA GLU A 163 -16.44 -13.21 15.79
C GLU A 163 -15.90 -14.00 14.58
N ASP A 164 -16.35 -13.66 13.37
CA ASP A 164 -16.00 -14.35 12.12
C ASP A 164 -14.99 -13.55 11.26
N ASP A 165 -14.52 -12.39 11.74
CA ASP A 165 -13.53 -11.59 11.00
C ASP A 165 -12.12 -12.17 11.18
N ILE A 166 -11.35 -12.25 10.09
CA ILE A 166 -9.98 -12.79 10.10
C ILE A 166 -9.00 -11.71 10.58
N VAL A 167 -8.17 -12.03 11.58
CA VAL A 167 -7.09 -11.16 12.07
C VAL A 167 -5.75 -11.89 11.94
N LEU A 168 -4.83 -11.34 11.16
CA LEU A 168 -3.52 -11.93 10.86
C LEU A 168 -2.39 -11.17 11.57
N PRO A 169 -1.69 -11.81 12.54
CA PRO A 169 -0.49 -11.22 13.11
C PRO A 169 0.64 -11.27 12.09
N LYS A 170 1.34 -10.15 11.92
CA LYS A 170 2.50 -10.02 11.03
C LYS A 170 3.74 -9.56 11.80
N THR A 171 4.88 -10.04 11.32
CA THR A 171 6.18 -9.89 11.99
C THR A 171 7.19 -9.10 11.14
N SER A 172 6.70 -8.49 10.04
CA SER A 172 7.42 -7.60 9.13
C SER A 172 6.48 -6.54 8.54
N SER A 173 7.04 -5.59 7.77
CA SER A 173 6.24 -4.57 7.08
C SER A 173 5.32 -5.15 6.01
N SER A 174 5.76 -6.19 5.28
CA SER A 174 4.93 -6.84 4.26
C SER A 174 3.87 -7.72 4.93
N VAL A 175 2.61 -7.42 4.61
CA VAL A 175 1.45 -8.20 5.05
C VAL A 175 1.37 -9.56 4.36
N PHE A 176 1.94 -9.71 3.16
CA PHE A 176 1.90 -10.97 2.41
C PHE A 176 3.06 -11.91 2.75
N ILE A 177 4.26 -11.36 2.99
CA ILE A 177 5.45 -12.19 3.26
C ILE A 177 5.42 -12.80 4.67
N SER A 178 4.90 -12.05 5.65
CA SER A 178 4.92 -12.48 7.05
C SER A 178 3.59 -13.02 7.58
N THR A 179 2.64 -13.30 6.68
CA THR A 179 1.35 -13.94 7.02
C THR A 179 0.99 -14.99 5.95
N ASN A 180 -0.13 -15.68 6.14
CA ASN A 180 -0.73 -16.57 5.14
C ASN A 180 -1.85 -15.89 4.32
N LEU A 181 -1.85 -14.55 4.21
CA LEU A 181 -2.92 -13.79 3.55
C LEU A 181 -3.20 -14.22 2.10
N ASP A 182 -2.16 -14.43 1.28
CA ASP A 182 -2.34 -14.88 -0.12
C ASP A 182 -3.07 -16.24 -0.19
N TYR A 183 -2.66 -17.18 0.67
CA TYR A 183 -3.31 -18.48 0.76
C TYR A 183 -4.79 -18.33 1.12
N LEU A 184 -5.11 -17.52 2.14
CA LEU A 184 -6.49 -17.30 2.58
C LEU A 184 -7.35 -16.62 1.52
N LEU A 185 -6.84 -15.56 0.88
CA LEU A 185 -7.56 -14.87 -0.19
C LEU A 185 -7.90 -15.83 -1.35
N ARG A 186 -6.98 -16.72 -1.74
CA ARG A 186 -7.22 -17.75 -2.76
C ARG A 186 -8.26 -18.78 -2.32
N CYS A 187 -8.17 -19.27 -1.08
CA CYS A 187 -9.16 -20.21 -0.53
C CYS A 187 -10.56 -19.59 -0.49
N LEU A 188 -10.66 -18.30 -0.21
CA LEU A 188 -11.90 -17.53 -0.18
C LEU A 188 -12.36 -17.06 -1.58
N GLY A 189 -11.61 -17.38 -2.64
CA GLY A 189 -11.92 -16.99 -4.01
C GLY A 189 -11.82 -15.48 -4.29
N LYS A 190 -11.07 -14.75 -3.47
CA LYS A 190 -10.95 -13.29 -3.57
C LYS A 190 -9.91 -12.92 -4.63
N ARG A 191 -10.27 -12.00 -5.50
CA ARG A 191 -9.45 -11.50 -6.61
C ARG A 191 -9.28 -9.98 -6.58
N GLN A 192 -10.12 -9.30 -5.80
CA GLN A 192 -10.08 -7.87 -5.60
C GLN A 192 -9.79 -7.57 -4.13
N VAL A 193 -8.82 -6.69 -3.88
CA VAL A 193 -8.43 -6.29 -2.52
C VAL A 193 -8.58 -4.78 -2.39
N VAL A 194 -9.46 -4.37 -1.47
CA VAL A 194 -9.61 -2.98 -1.04
C VAL A 194 -8.69 -2.75 0.14
N VAL A 195 -7.75 -1.82 0.04
CA VAL A 195 -6.74 -1.56 1.08
C VAL A 195 -7.03 -0.24 1.79
N VAL A 196 -7.02 -0.30 3.12
CA VAL A 196 -7.14 0.86 4.03
C VAL A 196 -6.19 0.68 5.23
N GLY A 197 -5.85 1.75 5.93
CA GLY A 197 -5.15 1.65 7.22
C GLY A 197 -3.94 2.57 7.38
N ALA A 198 -2.93 2.11 8.11
CA ALA A 198 -1.77 2.91 8.50
C ALA A 198 -0.48 2.07 8.47
N LEU A 199 0.69 2.57 8.05
CA LEU A 199 0.95 3.87 7.42
C LEU A 199 0.89 3.76 5.90
N THR A 200 0.32 4.78 5.24
CA THR A 200 0.14 4.83 3.77
C THR A 200 1.44 4.52 3.02
N ASP A 201 2.53 5.16 3.41
CA ASP A 201 3.84 5.09 2.76
C ASP A 201 4.74 3.94 3.28
N GLN A 202 4.19 3.03 4.09
CA GLN A 202 4.91 1.90 4.67
C GLN A 202 4.15 0.59 4.39
N CYS A 203 3.56 -0.04 5.41
CA CYS A 203 2.86 -1.32 5.29
C CYS A 203 1.74 -1.30 4.24
N VAL A 204 1.02 -0.18 4.10
CA VAL A 204 -0.06 -0.03 3.09
C VAL A 204 0.52 -0.02 1.68
N GLU A 205 1.56 0.79 1.42
CA GLU A 205 2.23 0.82 0.13
C GLU A 205 2.80 -0.55 -0.25
N GLY A 206 3.45 -1.22 0.71
CA GLY A 206 3.97 -2.58 0.54
C GLY A 206 2.87 -3.58 0.21
N ALA A 207 1.75 -3.55 0.93
CA ALA A 207 0.60 -4.41 0.67
C ALA A 207 0.03 -4.22 -0.75
N VAL A 208 -0.04 -2.97 -1.23
CA VAL A 208 -0.50 -2.66 -2.60
C VAL A 208 0.42 -3.30 -3.64
N ARG A 209 1.74 -3.12 -3.48
CA ARG A 209 2.74 -3.65 -4.43
C ARG A 209 2.73 -5.17 -4.44
N ASP A 210 2.80 -5.79 -3.26
CA ASP A 210 2.78 -7.25 -3.11
C ASP A 210 1.49 -7.85 -3.71
N ALA A 211 0.32 -7.25 -3.41
CA ALA A 211 -0.95 -7.72 -3.95
C ALA A 211 -1.00 -7.64 -5.48
N CYS A 212 -0.48 -6.56 -6.07
CA CYS A 212 -0.41 -6.44 -7.53
C CYS A 212 0.49 -7.52 -8.16
N ASP A 213 1.66 -7.79 -7.57
CA ASP A 213 2.57 -8.82 -8.06
C ASP A 213 1.96 -10.23 -7.93
N LEU A 214 1.18 -10.45 -6.87
CA LEU A 214 0.39 -11.66 -6.64
C LEU A 214 -0.90 -11.75 -7.47
N GLN A 215 -1.09 -10.86 -8.46
CA GLN A 215 -2.19 -10.86 -9.43
C GLN A 215 -3.57 -10.47 -8.86
N TYR A 216 -3.62 -9.75 -7.73
CA TYR A 216 -4.84 -9.14 -7.23
C TYR A 216 -5.13 -7.80 -7.92
N LEU A 217 -6.41 -7.51 -8.15
CA LEU A 217 -6.85 -6.18 -8.52
C LEU A 217 -7.02 -5.33 -7.26
N VAL A 218 -6.21 -4.30 -7.14
CA VAL A 218 -6.13 -3.52 -5.89
C VAL A 218 -6.89 -2.20 -6.02
N THR A 219 -7.74 -1.90 -5.03
CA THR A 219 -8.33 -0.57 -4.81
C THR A 219 -7.80 0.01 -3.50
N LEU A 220 -7.12 1.14 -3.55
CA LEU A 220 -6.71 1.90 -2.37
C LEU A 220 -7.75 2.97 -2.06
N VAL A 221 -8.25 3.00 -0.82
CA VAL A 221 -9.15 4.09 -0.37
C VAL A 221 -8.31 5.20 0.24
N THR A 222 -8.04 6.24 -0.56
CA THR A 222 -6.95 7.19 -0.33
C THR A 222 -7.13 8.04 0.93
N ASP A 223 -8.36 8.40 1.27
CA ASP A 223 -8.70 9.17 2.48
C ASP A 223 -8.93 8.30 3.72
N ALA A 224 -8.94 6.97 3.56
CA ALA A 224 -8.94 5.99 4.63
C ALA A 224 -7.54 5.35 4.83
N CYS A 225 -6.50 5.97 4.28
CA CYS A 225 -5.10 5.64 4.55
C CYS A 225 -4.41 6.86 5.17
N VAL A 226 -3.61 6.65 6.20
CA VAL A 226 -2.95 7.76 6.93
C VAL A 226 -1.44 7.56 7.05
N THR A 227 -0.68 8.65 7.00
CA THR A 227 0.73 8.69 7.36
C THR A 227 1.05 9.99 8.10
N MET A 228 2.32 10.22 8.46
CA MET A 228 2.77 11.25 9.40
C MET A 228 2.72 12.69 8.87
N SER A 229 2.62 12.89 7.55
CA SER A 229 2.52 14.22 6.94
C SER A 229 1.76 14.18 5.61
N SER A 230 1.21 15.32 5.20
CA SER A 230 0.57 15.48 3.89
C SER A 230 1.55 15.23 2.74
N GLU A 231 2.80 15.68 2.88
CA GLU A 231 3.84 15.45 1.88
C GLU A 231 4.10 13.95 1.66
N ARG A 232 4.25 13.19 2.75
CA ARG A 232 4.43 11.72 2.69
C ARG A 232 3.20 11.03 2.09
N GLN A 233 2.01 11.47 2.48
CA GLN A 233 0.75 10.95 1.93
C GLN A 233 0.72 11.13 0.42
N GLU A 234 0.95 12.34 -0.07
CA GLU A 234 0.92 12.64 -1.51
C GLU A 234 2.04 11.92 -2.28
N ALA A 235 3.24 11.85 -1.72
CA ALA A 235 4.37 11.16 -2.33
C ALA A 235 4.05 9.68 -2.54
N SER A 236 3.50 9.01 -1.53
CA SER A 236 3.10 7.60 -1.63
C SER A 236 1.97 7.43 -2.64
N LEU A 237 0.89 8.21 -2.56
CA LEU A 237 -0.23 8.12 -3.50
C LEU A 237 0.22 8.31 -4.96
N ARG A 238 1.16 9.21 -5.24
CA ARG A 238 1.77 9.36 -6.57
C ARG A 238 2.58 8.12 -6.96
N ALA A 239 3.37 7.58 -6.05
CA ALA A 239 4.22 6.41 -6.30
C ALA A 239 3.42 5.14 -6.64
N ILE A 240 2.28 4.91 -5.97
CA ILE A 240 1.45 3.71 -6.18
C ILE A 240 0.22 3.90 -7.08
N GLY A 241 -0.05 5.11 -7.57
CA GLY A 241 -1.15 5.36 -8.52
C GLY A 241 -1.02 4.57 -9.83
N GLY A 242 0.21 4.17 -10.19
CA GLY A 242 0.48 3.28 -11.33
C GLY A 242 0.20 1.80 -11.08
N TYR A 243 -0.15 1.38 -9.85
CA TYR A 243 -0.34 -0.01 -9.45
C TYR A 243 -1.81 -0.32 -9.17
N CYS A 244 -2.49 0.56 -8.44
CA CYS A 244 -3.85 0.34 -7.94
C CYS A 244 -4.86 1.37 -8.46
N ARG A 245 -6.14 0.99 -8.38
CA ARG A 245 -7.27 1.92 -8.47
C ARG A 245 -7.28 2.80 -7.22
N GLN A 246 -7.40 4.11 -7.37
CA GLN A 246 -7.52 5.01 -6.21
C GLN A 246 -8.93 5.57 -6.13
N ARG A 247 -9.55 5.46 -4.95
CA ARG A 247 -10.89 5.98 -4.67
C ARG A 247 -10.93 6.70 -3.32
N THR A 248 -11.80 7.69 -3.20
CA THR A 248 -12.17 8.21 -1.88
C THR A 248 -13.21 7.30 -1.23
N THR A 249 -13.39 7.45 0.07
CA THR A 249 -14.41 6.75 0.84
C THR A 249 -15.79 6.99 0.23
N GLU A 250 -16.13 8.24 -0.12
CA GLU A 250 -17.44 8.55 -0.73
C GLU A 250 -17.62 7.88 -2.09
N GLN A 251 -16.59 7.87 -2.94
CA GLN A 251 -16.68 7.21 -4.25
C GLN A 251 -16.93 5.71 -4.10
N LEU A 252 -16.23 5.06 -3.16
CA LEU A 252 -16.41 3.63 -2.91
C LEU A 252 -17.78 3.32 -2.29
N LEU A 253 -18.25 4.15 -1.36
CA LEU A 253 -19.58 3.98 -0.76
C LEU A 253 -20.69 4.18 -1.78
N ALA A 254 -20.55 5.14 -2.70
CA ALA A 254 -21.49 5.33 -3.80
C ALA A 254 -21.51 4.12 -4.76
N GLU A 255 -20.36 3.51 -5.01
CA GLU A 255 -20.24 2.29 -5.83
C GLU A 255 -20.89 1.07 -5.17
N LEU A 256 -20.79 0.95 -3.84
CA LEU A 256 -21.38 -0.15 -3.07
C LEU A 256 -22.85 0.09 -2.70
N ALA A 257 -23.40 1.27 -3.00
CA ALA A 257 -24.81 1.54 -2.77
C ALA A 257 -25.65 0.57 -3.62
N PRO A 258 -26.73 -0.02 -3.07
CA PRO A 258 -27.65 -0.79 -3.90
C PRO A 258 -28.09 0.10 -5.04
N ALA A 259 -28.06 -0.44 -6.28
CA ALA A 259 -28.63 0.26 -7.42
C ALA A 259 -30.05 0.67 -7.02
N ALA A 260 -30.30 1.99 -6.91
CA ALA A 260 -31.62 2.50 -6.60
C ALA A 260 -32.60 1.77 -7.53
N ALA A 261 -33.60 1.09 -6.95
CA ALA A 261 -34.52 0.21 -7.65
C ALA A 261 -34.97 0.87 -8.97
N ALA A 262 -34.31 0.48 -10.06
CA ALA A 262 -34.59 1.00 -11.38
C ALA A 262 -35.81 0.22 -11.88
N GLY A 263 -36.99 0.82 -11.72
CA GLY A 263 -38.24 0.35 -12.31
C GLY A 263 -39.25 -0.18 -11.30
N SER A 264 -40.15 0.70 -10.88
CA SER A 264 -41.59 0.38 -10.76
C SER A 264 -42.31 1.03 -11.92
#